data_AF-A0A2J4QE16-F1
#
_entry.id   AF-A0A2J4QE16-F1
#
_cell.length_a   1.000
_cell.length_b   1.000
_cell.length_c   1.000
_cell.angle_alpha   90.00
_cell.angle_beta   90.00
_cell.angle_gamma   90.00
#
_symmetry.space_group_name_H-M   'P 1'
#
loop_
_entity.id
_entity.type
_entity.pdbx_description
1 polymer ?
#
loop_
_entity_poly.entity_id
_entity_poly.type
_entity_poly.pdbx_seq_one_letter_code
_entity_poly.pdbx_strand_id
1 'polypeptide(L)'
;MILPAFTQGIYGRLRQQAGADWQHYVAHPFLRQLADGTLPEPAFRRYLTQDYLFLIHFARSYALLVSKLRTLAEMRAAAASMIAILDELPLHVGYCREWGLDEATMAAETEAAETVNYTRYVLDIGHSGDALDLLA
;
A
#
# COMPACT_ATOMS: atom_id res chain seq x y z
N MET A 1 20.03 -1.99 -22.92
CA MET A 1 19.42 -2.51 -21.68
C MET A 1 19.32 -1.33 -20.72
N ILE A 2 18.14 -0.73 -20.58
CA ILE A 2 17.94 0.40 -19.66
C ILE A 2 18.00 -0.18 -18.25
N LEU A 3 19.10 0.07 -17.52
CA LEU A 3 19.14 -0.13 -16.07
C LEU A 3 18.07 0.78 -15.48
N PRO A 4 17.00 0.27 -14.83
CA PRO A 4 16.04 1.16 -14.21
C PRO A 4 16.75 1.91 -13.08
N ALA A 5 16.36 3.18 -12.88
CA ALA A 5 17.02 4.22 -12.07
C ALA A 5 17.02 3.97 -10.55
N PHE A 6 17.26 2.72 -10.14
CA PHE A 6 16.90 2.18 -8.84
C PHE A 6 18.07 1.44 -8.17
N THR A 7 19.30 1.64 -8.65
CA THR A 7 20.52 1.04 -8.06
C THR A 7 21.38 2.04 -7.30
N GLN A 8 21.05 3.33 -7.38
CA GLN A 8 21.77 4.43 -6.74
C GLN A 8 20.87 5.18 -5.76
N GLY A 9 21.47 6.05 -4.94
CA GLY A 9 20.76 6.83 -3.93
C GLY A 9 20.28 5.99 -2.74
N ILE A 10 19.48 6.61 -1.86
CA ILE A 10 18.97 5.97 -0.64
C ILE A 10 18.04 4.80 -0.98
N TYR A 11 17.13 4.98 -1.94
CA TYR A 11 16.23 3.93 -2.42
C TYR A 11 16.99 2.69 -2.92
N GLY A 12 18.02 2.89 -3.76
CA GLY A 12 18.80 1.78 -4.29
C GLY A 12 19.52 0.98 -3.21
N ARG A 13 20.02 1.65 -2.16
CA ARG A 13 20.65 0.98 -1.02
C ARG A 13 19.63 0.21 -0.16
N LEU A 14 18.49 0.81 0.19
CA LEU A 14 17.44 0.14 0.96
C LEU A 14 16.91 -1.11 0.21
N ARG A 15 16.67 -0.98 -1.10
CA ARG A 15 16.27 -2.09 -1.95
C ARG A 15 17.30 -3.22 -2.00
N GLN A 16 18.58 -2.89 -2.06
CA GLN A 16 19.65 -3.89 -2.00
C GLN A 16 19.72 -4.58 -0.63
N GLN A 17 19.50 -3.84 0.45
CA GLN A 17 19.48 -4.37 1.81
C GLN A 17 18.30 -5.32 2.06
N ALA A 18 17.14 -5.06 1.44
CA ALA A 18 16.00 -5.98 1.45
C ALA A 18 16.29 -7.33 0.75
N GLY A 19 17.36 -7.44 -0.04
CA GLY A 19 17.90 -8.70 -0.53
C GLY A 19 16.90 -9.58 -1.26
N ALA A 20 16.76 -10.82 -0.80
CA ALA A 20 15.86 -11.81 -1.41
C ALA A 20 14.38 -11.48 -1.21
N ASP A 21 14.02 -10.80 -0.11
CA ASP A 21 12.63 -10.45 0.19
C ASP A 21 12.07 -9.49 -0.85
N TRP A 22 12.88 -8.55 -1.33
CA TRP A 22 12.50 -7.68 -2.45
C TRP A 22 12.15 -8.49 -3.71
N GLN A 23 12.97 -9.48 -4.06
CA GLN A 23 12.73 -10.32 -5.24
C GLN A 23 11.48 -11.19 -5.08
N HIS A 24 11.26 -11.77 -3.90
CA HIS A 24 10.05 -12.53 -3.63
C HIS A 24 8.79 -11.66 -3.69
N TYR A 25 8.86 -10.42 -3.21
CA TYR A 25 7.77 -9.47 -3.27
C TYR A 25 7.40 -9.10 -4.71
N VAL A 26 8.36 -8.62 -5.51
CA VAL A 26 8.07 -8.13 -6.87
C VAL A 26 7.84 -9.26 -7.89
N ALA A 27 8.30 -10.48 -7.61
CA ALA A 27 8.11 -11.66 -8.48
C ALA A 27 7.06 -12.65 -7.95
N HIS A 28 6.23 -12.23 -6.99
CA HIS A 28 5.23 -13.09 -6.36
C HIS A 28 4.31 -13.73 -7.41
N PRO A 29 3.96 -15.04 -7.29
CA PRO A 29 3.11 -15.73 -8.27
C PRO A 29 1.78 -15.03 -8.55
N PHE A 30 1.22 -14.33 -7.57
CA PHE A 30 0.00 -13.52 -7.72
C PHE A 30 0.12 -12.53 -8.88
N LEU A 31 1.23 -11.78 -8.98
CA LEU A 31 1.44 -10.77 -10.02
C LEU A 31 1.58 -11.41 -11.40
N ARG A 32 2.29 -12.55 -11.49
CA ARG A 32 2.42 -13.31 -12.74
C ARG A 32 1.08 -13.83 -13.22
N GLN A 33 0.32 -14.47 -12.34
CA GLN A 33 -1.00 -15.00 -12.67
C GLN A 33 -1.99 -13.89 -13.03
N LEU A 34 -1.91 -12.73 -12.36
CA LEU A 34 -2.72 -11.56 -12.68
C LEU A 34 -2.40 -11.03 -14.08
N ALA A 35 -1.12 -10.87 -14.42
CA ALA A 35 -0.68 -10.42 -15.74
C ALA A 35 -1.08 -11.40 -16.85
N ASP A 36 -1.02 -12.70 -16.57
CA ASP A 36 -1.39 -13.75 -17.52
C ASP A 36 -2.91 -13.99 -17.61
N GLY A 37 -3.72 -13.33 -16.78
CA GLY A 37 -5.18 -13.53 -16.70
C GLY A 37 -5.58 -14.92 -16.16
N THR A 38 -4.70 -15.57 -15.42
CA THR A 38 -4.89 -16.93 -14.86
C THR A 38 -5.14 -16.93 -13.35
N LEU A 39 -5.08 -15.76 -12.70
CA LEU A 39 -5.31 -15.63 -11.27
C LEU A 39 -6.74 -16.08 -10.92
N PRO A 40 -6.93 -17.00 -9.95
CA PRO A 40 -8.26 -17.37 -9.50
C PRO A 40 -9.02 -16.16 -8.96
N GLU A 41 -10.26 -15.95 -9.43
CA GLU A 41 -11.12 -14.86 -8.98
C GLU A 41 -11.21 -14.74 -7.45
N PRO A 42 -11.37 -15.83 -6.65
CA PRO A 42 -11.43 -15.71 -5.20
C PRO A 42 -10.16 -15.08 -4.58
N ALA A 43 -8.99 -15.26 -5.20
CA ALA A 43 -7.74 -14.65 -4.76
C ALA A 43 -7.74 -13.14 -5.05
N PHE A 44 -8.21 -12.74 -6.24
CA PHE A 44 -8.31 -11.33 -6.61
C PHE A 44 -9.35 -10.59 -5.75
N ARG A 45 -10.51 -11.20 -5.53
CA ARG A 45 -11.55 -10.67 -4.64
C ARG A 45 -11.02 -10.48 -3.22
N ARG A 46 -10.34 -11.50 -2.64
CA ARG A 46 -9.73 -11.38 -1.31
C ARG A 46 -8.70 -10.25 -1.27
N TYR A 47 -7.86 -10.13 -2.30
CA TYR A 47 -6.88 -9.05 -2.41
C TYR A 47 -7.58 -7.68 -2.38
N LEU A 48 -8.55 -7.41 -3.27
CA LEU A 48 -9.22 -6.10 -3.33
C LEU A 48 -9.93 -5.72 -2.03
N THR A 49 -10.60 -6.67 -1.38
CA THR A 49 -11.27 -6.44 -0.09
C THR A 49 -10.28 -6.10 1.01
N GLN A 50 -9.15 -6.82 1.10
CA GLN A 50 -8.14 -6.56 2.12
C GLN A 50 -7.33 -5.29 1.80
N ASP A 51 -7.09 -5.01 0.52
CA ASP A 51 -6.38 -3.82 0.08
C ASP A 51 -7.24 -2.56 0.31
N TYR A 52 -8.57 -2.64 0.21
CA TYR A 52 -9.46 -1.55 0.65
C TYR A 52 -9.26 -1.19 2.14
N LEU A 53 -9.22 -2.20 3.02
CA LEU A 53 -8.96 -1.99 4.45
C LEU A 53 -7.54 -1.45 4.70
N PHE A 54 -6.56 -1.97 3.97
CA PHE A 54 -5.18 -1.49 3.99
C PHE A 54 -5.09 0.00 3.62
N LEU A 55 -5.69 0.41 2.49
CA LEU A 55 -5.63 1.77 1.96
C LEU A 55 -6.24 2.80 2.94
N ILE A 56 -7.25 2.43 3.73
CA ILE A 56 -7.77 3.30 4.80
C ILE A 56 -6.68 3.61 5.84
N HIS A 57 -5.93 2.60 6.30
CA HIS A 57 -4.83 2.83 7.24
C HIS A 57 -3.63 3.49 6.58
N PHE A 58 -3.38 3.20 5.30
CA PHE A 58 -2.31 3.83 4.55
C PHE A 58 -2.57 5.33 4.36
N ALA A 59 -3.81 5.74 4.07
CA ALA A 59 -4.23 7.13 4.07
C ALA A 59 -4.01 7.81 5.45
N ARG A 60 -4.31 7.11 6.56
CA ARG A 60 -4.01 7.61 7.91
C ARG A 60 -2.51 7.80 8.15
N SER A 61 -1.67 6.91 7.63
CA SER A 61 -0.22 7.04 7.73
C SER A 61 0.30 8.28 6.99
N TYR A 62 -0.28 8.62 5.83
CA TYR A 62 0.05 9.86 5.13
C TYR A 62 -0.46 11.11 5.85
N ALA A 63 -1.63 11.05 6.49
CA ALA A 63 -2.08 12.13 7.38
C ALA A 63 -1.10 12.36 8.53
N LEU A 64 -0.58 11.28 9.14
CA LEU A 64 0.46 11.34 10.16
C LEU A 64 1.76 11.92 9.59
N LEU A 65 2.16 11.52 8.38
CA LEU A 65 3.32 12.09 7.69
C LEU A 65 3.19 13.60 7.49
N VAL A 66 2.03 14.10 7.04
CA VAL A 66 1.77 15.54 6.90
C VAL A 66 2.07 16.29 8.20
N SER A 67 1.66 15.74 9.35
CA SER A 67 1.90 16.37 10.66
C SER A 67 3.38 16.43 11.09
N LYS A 68 4.24 15.60 10.48
CA LYS A 68 5.66 15.47 10.83
C LYS A 68 6.60 16.21 9.87
N LEU A 69 6.10 16.66 8.72
CA LEU A 69 6.89 17.36 7.71
C LEU A 69 7.14 18.82 8.09
N ARG A 70 8.26 19.38 7.60
CA ARG A 70 8.75 20.70 8.04
C ARG A 70 8.41 21.82 7.06
N THR A 71 8.21 21.50 5.78
CA THR A 71 7.93 22.51 4.76
C THR A 71 6.54 22.36 4.18
N LEU A 72 5.94 23.49 3.80
CA LEU A 72 4.64 23.51 3.16
C LEU A 72 4.62 22.72 1.83
N ALA A 73 5.74 22.71 1.11
CA ALA A 73 5.86 21.96 -0.14
C ALA A 73 5.77 20.44 0.10
N GLU A 74 6.50 19.92 1.10
CA GLU A 74 6.42 18.51 1.49
C GLU A 74 5.04 18.14 2.02
N MET A 75 4.45 18.99 2.89
CA MET A 75 3.10 18.78 3.41
C MET A 75 2.06 18.67 2.29
N ARG A 76 2.14 19.55 1.28
CA ARG A 76 1.26 19.50 0.10
C ARG A 76 1.45 18.21 -0.70
N ALA A 77 2.69 17.74 -0.87
CA ALA A 77 2.97 16.49 -1.56
C ALA A 77 2.39 15.28 -0.80
N ALA A 78 2.61 15.19 0.50
CA ALA A 78 2.06 14.10 1.33
C ALA A 78 0.52 14.14 1.38
N ALA A 79 -0.08 15.33 1.46
CA ALA A 79 -1.54 15.48 1.40
C ALA A 79 -2.11 15.05 0.03
N ALA A 80 -1.41 15.37 -1.06
CA ALA A 80 -1.81 14.91 -2.39
C ALA A 80 -1.76 13.37 -2.52
N SER A 81 -0.74 12.73 -1.95
CA SER A 81 -0.67 11.26 -1.89
C SER A 81 -1.82 10.66 -1.06
N MET A 82 -2.13 11.24 0.10
CA MET A 82 -3.28 10.83 0.92
C MET A 82 -4.60 10.91 0.13
N ILE A 83 -4.82 12.03 -0.58
CA ILE A 83 -6.03 12.21 -1.41
C ILE A 83 -6.07 11.18 -2.53
N ALA A 84 -4.94 10.95 -3.22
CA ALA A 84 -4.87 9.94 -4.28
C ALA A 84 -5.23 8.53 -3.79
N ILE A 85 -4.77 8.14 -2.60
CA ILE A 85 -5.13 6.86 -1.97
C ILE A 85 -6.63 6.78 -1.70
N LEU A 86 -7.25 7.86 -1.18
CA LEU A 86 -8.68 7.90 -0.92
C LEU A 86 -9.51 7.85 -2.21
N ASP A 87 -9.04 8.53 -3.26
CA ASP A 87 -9.67 8.57 -4.57
C ASP A 87 -9.55 7.23 -5.34
N GLU A 88 -8.68 6.31 -4.89
CA GLU A 88 -8.54 4.94 -5.41
C GLU A 88 -9.60 3.98 -4.83
N LEU A 89 -10.08 4.21 -3.60
CA LEU A 89 -11.06 3.33 -2.94
C LEU A 89 -12.32 3.03 -3.79
N PRO A 90 -12.91 3.99 -4.52
CA PRO A 90 -14.04 3.73 -5.40
C PRO A 90 -13.76 2.69 -6.51
N LEU A 91 -12.52 2.54 -6.96
CA LEU A 91 -12.13 1.51 -7.94
C LEU A 91 -12.30 0.11 -7.32
N HIS A 92 -11.82 -0.08 -6.10
CA HIS A 92 -11.93 -1.36 -5.37
C HIS A 92 -13.39 -1.71 -5.12
N VAL A 93 -14.17 -0.74 -4.65
CA VAL A 93 -15.62 -0.90 -4.46
C VAL A 93 -16.32 -1.22 -5.78
N GLY A 94 -15.89 -0.59 -6.89
CA GLY A 94 -16.39 -0.86 -8.23
C GLY A 94 -16.28 -2.33 -8.64
N TYR A 95 -15.08 -2.91 -8.52
CA TYR A 95 -14.86 -4.34 -8.78
C TYR A 95 -15.67 -5.22 -7.81
N CYS A 96 -15.66 -4.90 -6.51
CA CYS A 96 -16.32 -5.71 -5.50
C CYS A 96 -17.85 -5.73 -5.64
N ARG A 97 -18.46 -4.67 -6.18
CA ARG A 97 -19.89 -4.62 -6.49
C ARG A 97 -20.29 -5.64 -7.56
N GLU A 98 -19.41 -5.99 -8.50
CA GLU A 98 -19.69 -7.03 -9.49
C GLU A 98 -19.89 -8.42 -8.84
N TRP A 99 -19.32 -8.62 -7.65
CA TRP A 99 -19.53 -9.82 -6.82
C TRP A 99 -20.57 -9.64 -5.71
N GLY A 100 -21.35 -8.56 -5.74
CA GLY A 100 -22.40 -8.28 -4.77
C GLY A 100 -21.90 -7.78 -3.40
N LEU A 101 -20.64 -7.33 -3.31
CA LEU A 101 -20.09 -6.71 -2.10
C LEU A 101 -20.22 -5.19 -2.21
N ASP A 102 -20.97 -4.58 -1.29
CA ASP A 102 -20.99 -3.13 -1.15
C ASP A 102 -19.88 -2.63 -0.22
N GLU A 103 -19.69 -1.32 -0.20
CA GLU A 103 -18.62 -0.69 0.57
C GLU A 103 -18.78 -0.92 2.08
N ALA A 104 -20.02 -0.90 2.59
CA ALA A 104 -20.29 -1.17 4.00
C ALA A 104 -19.89 -2.59 4.40
N THR A 105 -20.16 -3.57 3.53
CA THR A 105 -19.73 -4.96 3.70
C THR A 105 -18.21 -5.05 3.69
N MET A 106 -17.54 -4.44 2.70
CA MET A 106 -16.07 -4.41 2.63
C MET A 106 -15.43 -3.79 3.87
N ALA A 107 -16.00 -2.69 4.38
CA ALA A 107 -15.51 -2.00 5.58
C ALA A 107 -15.73 -2.79 6.87
N ALA A 108 -16.70 -3.71 6.89
CA ALA A 108 -17.00 -4.57 8.03
C ALA A 108 -16.26 -5.91 8.00
N GLU A 109 -15.51 -6.20 6.92
CA GLU A 109 -14.72 -7.42 6.80
C GLU A 109 -13.61 -7.48 7.85
N THR A 110 -13.27 -8.70 8.25
CA THR A 110 -12.17 -8.91 9.20
C THR A 110 -10.83 -8.68 8.50
N GLU A 111 -9.99 -7.82 9.08
CA GLU A 111 -8.62 -7.62 8.62
C GLU A 111 -7.85 -8.95 8.68
N ALA A 112 -7.23 -9.33 7.57
CA ALA A 112 -6.32 -10.45 7.52
C ALA A 112 -5.06 -10.14 8.37
N ALA A 113 -4.40 -11.18 8.88
CA ALA A 113 -3.23 -11.02 9.72
C ALA A 113 -2.12 -10.23 9.02
N GLU A 114 -1.96 -10.42 7.71
CA GLU A 114 -1.01 -9.69 6.87
C GLU A 114 -1.34 -8.19 6.82
N THR A 115 -2.61 -7.84 6.64
CA THR A 115 -3.11 -6.45 6.65
C THR A 115 -2.88 -5.79 8.01
N VAL A 116 -3.19 -6.51 9.11
CA VAL A 116 -2.94 -6.02 10.47
C VAL A 116 -1.45 -5.80 10.69
N ASN A 117 -0.62 -6.80 10.42
CA ASN A 117 0.82 -6.73 10.68
C ASN A 117 1.47 -5.56 9.92
N TYR A 118 1.11 -5.36 8.64
CA TYR A 118 1.63 -4.24 7.86
C TYR A 118 1.16 -2.90 8.45
N THR A 119 -0.15 -2.72 8.58
CA THR A 119 -0.71 -1.41 8.93
C THR A 119 -0.36 -0.98 10.35
N ARG A 120 -0.30 -1.92 11.30
CA ARG A 120 0.15 -1.64 12.67
C ARG A 120 1.64 -1.33 12.71
N TYR A 121 2.48 -2.05 11.96
CA TYR A 121 3.90 -1.72 11.87
C TYR A 121 4.13 -0.28 11.37
N VAL A 122 3.51 0.12 10.25
CA VAL A 122 3.68 1.47 9.69
C VAL A 122 3.19 2.55 10.66
N LEU A 123 2.03 2.35 11.28
CA LEU A 123 1.48 3.34 12.21
C LEU A 123 2.30 3.43 13.50
N ASP A 124 2.77 2.30 14.05
CA ASP A 124 3.59 2.28 15.26
C ASP A 124 4.96 2.93 15.02
N ILE A 125 5.60 2.62 13.89
CA ILE A 125 6.85 3.29 13.46
C ILE A 125 6.59 4.78 13.24
N GLY A 126 5.49 5.13 12.57
CA GLY A 126 5.14 6.53 12.37
C GLY A 126 4.90 7.28 13.68
N HIS A 127 4.22 6.68 14.66
CA HIS A 127 3.96 7.32 15.93
C HIS A 127 5.23 7.49 16.78
N SER A 128 6.11 6.48 16.79
CA SER A 128 7.33 6.47 17.60
C SER A 128 8.53 7.18 16.95
N GLY A 129 8.55 7.26 15.62
CA GLY A 129 9.63 7.82 14.81
C GLY A 129 9.32 9.19 14.19
N ASP A 130 10.05 9.54 13.14
CA ASP A 130 9.94 10.79 12.41
C ASP A 130 9.38 10.63 10.97
N ALA A 131 9.48 11.69 10.17
CA ALA A 131 8.98 11.68 8.79
C ALA A 131 9.78 10.74 7.88
N LEU A 132 11.07 10.54 8.13
CA LEU A 132 11.91 9.62 7.36
C LEU A 132 11.53 8.16 7.67
N ASP A 133 11.19 7.85 8.92
CA ASP A 133 10.72 6.52 9.32
C ASP A 133 9.40 6.14 8.63
N LEU A 134 8.52 7.12 8.37
CA LEU A 134 7.27 6.93 7.59
C LEU A 134 7.50 6.81 6.07
N LEU A 135 8.63 7.29 5.56
CA LEU A 135 8.97 7.29 4.14
C LEU A 135 9.81 6.08 3.71
N ALA A 136 10.38 5.34 4.67
CA ALA A 136 11.26 4.20 4.47
C ALA A 136 10.49 2.88 4.40
#